data_AF-D2RXM4-F1
#
_entry.id   AF-D2RXM4-F1
#
_cell.length_a   1.000
_cell.length_b   1.000
_cell.length_c   1.000
_cell.angle_alpha   90.00
_cell.angle_beta   90.00
_cell.angle_gamma   90.00
#
_symmetry.space_group_name_H-M   'P 1'
#
loop_
_entity.id
_entity.type
_entity.pdbx_description
1 polymer ?
#
loop_
_entity_poly.entity_id
_entity_poly.type
_entity_poly.pdbx_seq_one_letter_code
_entity_poly.pdbx_strand_id
1 'polypeptide(L)'
;MHMGQRQSPAGDGSGIANDDLTIDEAVRRLEVDAVADVARAAFDHAGERAAIQHGHTAAVLGAVRLATRRSRRPTVDREELAAAFDVDPDDVVAAESELSRHLGSPAPESETASVRRRLIVARELLAAAERGTVAGPDLPGSYLAAAAPFLLARAVDGPVCLDDREGDGDTAGGLDEASLRAHVERLEADLECARLGTKLAALVADE
;
A
#
# COMPACT_ATOMS: atom_id res chain seq x y z
N MET A 1 33.66 -20.66 -67.16
CA MET A 1 32.59 -21.54 -66.64
C MET A 1 33.06 -22.02 -65.27
N HIS A 2 32.92 -21.22 -64.21
CA HIS A 2 31.73 -21.06 -63.36
C HIS A 2 31.33 -22.37 -62.65
N MET A 3 31.77 -22.53 -61.40
CA MET A 3 31.04 -23.20 -60.32
C MET A 3 31.50 -22.55 -59.01
N GLY A 4 30.68 -21.63 -58.51
CA GLY A 4 30.90 -20.85 -57.30
C GLY A 4 30.79 -21.70 -56.04
N GLN A 5 31.66 -21.38 -55.09
CA GLN A 5 31.62 -21.88 -53.73
C GLN A 5 30.31 -21.45 -53.06
N ARG A 6 29.56 -22.40 -52.51
CA ARG A 6 28.44 -22.11 -51.62
C ARG A 6 28.99 -21.79 -50.24
N GLN A 7 29.06 -20.50 -49.91
CA GLN A 7 29.19 -20.04 -48.54
C GLN A 7 27.86 -20.28 -47.83
N SER A 8 27.90 -21.04 -46.74
CA SER A 8 26.82 -21.08 -45.75
C SER A 8 26.85 -19.76 -44.98
N PRO A 9 25.75 -19.01 -44.87
CA PRO A 9 25.63 -18.03 -43.81
C PRO A 9 25.29 -18.77 -42.52
N ALA A 10 26.23 -18.75 -41.58
CA ALA A 10 25.91 -18.87 -40.16
C ALA A 10 24.97 -17.70 -39.84
N GLY A 11 23.69 -18.03 -39.62
CA GLY A 11 22.71 -17.07 -39.14
C GLY A 11 23.10 -16.64 -37.74
N ASP A 12 23.35 -15.35 -37.63
CA ASP A 12 23.72 -14.62 -36.44
C ASP A 12 22.75 -14.84 -35.27
N GLY A 13 23.28 -14.55 -34.09
CA GLY A 13 22.60 -14.63 -32.82
C GLY A 13 21.22 -13.97 -32.85
N SER A 14 20.22 -14.76 -32.47
CA SER A 14 19.03 -14.24 -31.82
C SER A 14 19.23 -14.43 -30.32
N GLY A 15 20.03 -13.54 -29.74
CA GLY A 15 19.84 -13.18 -28.35
C GLY A 15 18.50 -12.46 -28.31
N ILE A 16 17.42 -13.22 -28.19
CA ILE A 16 16.13 -12.67 -27.79
C ILE A 16 16.36 -12.26 -26.33
N ALA A 17 16.86 -11.04 -26.14
CA ALA A 17 16.44 -10.30 -24.97
C ALA A 17 14.92 -10.22 -25.15
N ASN A 18 14.21 -11.15 -24.54
CA ASN A 18 12.79 -11.00 -24.35
C ASN A 18 12.64 -9.66 -23.65
N ASP A 19 12.16 -8.66 -24.39
CA ASP A 19 11.78 -7.35 -23.88
C ASP A 19 10.45 -7.53 -23.14
N ASP A 20 10.45 -8.45 -22.18
CA ASP A 20 9.32 -8.82 -21.36
C ASP A 20 9.08 -7.63 -20.42
N LEU A 21 7.89 -7.02 -20.56
CA LEU A 21 7.48 -5.84 -19.81
C LEU A 21 7.78 -6.01 -18.31
N THR A 22 8.55 -5.09 -17.72
CA THR A 22 8.84 -5.13 -16.27
C THR A 22 7.82 -4.35 -15.45
N ILE A 23 7.75 -4.60 -14.14
CA ILE A 23 6.91 -3.82 -13.21
C ILE A 23 7.30 -2.34 -13.25
N ASP A 24 8.60 -2.01 -13.24
CA ASP A 24 9.10 -0.63 -13.23
C ASP A 24 8.76 0.13 -14.52
N GLU A 25 8.74 -0.57 -15.66
CA GLU A 25 8.29 0.02 -16.91
C GLU A 25 6.78 0.23 -16.92
N ALA A 26 6.01 -0.75 -16.45
CA ALA A 26 4.56 -0.67 -16.39
C ALA A 26 4.07 0.46 -15.49
N VAL A 27 4.60 0.57 -14.26
CA VAL A 27 4.19 1.64 -13.33
C VAL A 27 4.57 3.02 -13.83
N ARG A 28 5.72 3.16 -14.49
CA ARG A 28 6.16 4.44 -15.07
C ARG A 28 5.27 4.86 -16.23
N ARG A 29 4.92 3.92 -17.11
CA ARG A 29 4.06 4.18 -18.27
C ARG A 29 2.62 4.50 -17.88
N LEU A 30 2.16 3.97 -16.74
CA LEU A 30 0.86 4.26 -16.15
C LEU A 30 0.89 5.41 -15.13
N GLU A 31 2.05 6.01 -14.88
CA GLU A 31 2.26 7.10 -13.91
C GLU A 31 1.82 6.75 -12.47
N VAL A 32 2.06 5.50 -12.06
CA VAL A 32 1.72 4.93 -10.74
C VAL A 32 2.94 4.44 -9.95
N ASP A 33 4.08 5.13 -10.05
CA ASP A 33 5.35 4.72 -9.41
C ASP A 33 5.23 4.44 -7.90
N ALA A 34 4.30 5.09 -7.22
CA ALA A 34 4.06 4.93 -5.78
C ALA A 34 3.57 3.53 -5.36
N VAL A 35 3.22 2.64 -6.31
CA VAL A 35 2.80 1.26 -6.02
C VAL A 35 3.82 0.21 -6.46
N ALA A 36 5.01 0.63 -6.89
CA ALA A 36 6.02 -0.27 -7.46
C ALA A 36 6.40 -1.41 -6.51
N ASP A 37 6.71 -1.11 -5.25
CA ASP A 37 7.13 -2.11 -4.27
C ASP A 37 6.02 -3.15 -4.02
N VAL A 38 4.77 -2.70 -3.87
CA VAL A 38 3.61 -3.58 -3.72
C VAL A 38 3.39 -4.45 -4.97
N ALA A 39 3.59 -3.89 -6.16
CA ALA A 39 3.45 -4.62 -7.41
C ALA A 39 4.56 -5.65 -7.60
N ARG A 40 5.81 -5.34 -7.24
CA ARG A 40 6.95 -6.28 -7.25
C ARG A 40 6.72 -7.41 -6.28
N ALA A 41 6.45 -7.12 -5.00
CA ALA A 41 6.14 -8.13 -4.00
C ALA A 41 4.99 -9.08 -4.42
N ALA A 42 3.95 -8.53 -5.06
CA ALA A 42 2.84 -9.33 -5.59
C ALA A 42 3.27 -10.24 -6.76
N PHE A 43 4.03 -9.69 -7.71
CA PHE A 43 4.51 -10.42 -8.89
C PHE A 43 5.58 -11.46 -8.53
N ASP A 44 6.51 -11.13 -7.65
CA ASP A 44 7.56 -12.07 -7.23
C ASP A 44 6.98 -13.26 -6.48
N HIS A 45 5.90 -13.03 -5.70
CA HIS A 45 5.25 -14.10 -4.94
C HIS A 45 4.34 -15.01 -5.80
N ALA A 46 3.62 -14.47 -6.80
CA ALA A 46 2.59 -15.22 -7.54
C ALA A 46 2.55 -14.98 -9.06
N GLY A 47 3.39 -14.11 -9.59
CA GLY A 47 3.43 -13.66 -10.98
C GLY A 47 3.74 -14.76 -11.98
N GLU A 48 4.64 -15.69 -11.66
CA GLU A 48 4.95 -16.84 -12.54
C GLU A 48 3.70 -17.67 -12.84
N ARG A 49 2.85 -17.91 -11.83
CA ARG A 49 1.62 -18.69 -11.99
C ARG A 49 0.57 -17.98 -12.83
N ALA A 50 0.46 -16.66 -12.67
CA ALA A 50 -0.40 -15.84 -13.50
C ALA A 50 0.13 -15.77 -14.94
N ALA A 51 1.45 -15.66 -15.12
CA ALA A 51 2.10 -15.58 -16.42
C ALA A 51 1.93 -16.88 -17.24
N ILE A 52 1.98 -18.05 -16.59
CA ILE A 52 1.70 -19.34 -17.24
C ILE A 52 0.28 -19.40 -17.80
N GLN A 53 -0.70 -18.77 -17.13
CA GLN A 53 -2.11 -18.87 -17.50
C GLN A 53 -2.57 -17.77 -18.46
N HIS A 54 -2.04 -16.55 -18.31
CA HIS A 54 -2.54 -15.34 -18.97
C HIS A 54 -1.47 -14.59 -19.76
N GLY A 55 -0.22 -15.05 -19.74
CA GLY A 55 0.92 -14.36 -20.34
C GLY A 55 1.62 -13.39 -19.39
N HIS A 56 2.92 -13.16 -19.63
CA HIS A 56 3.77 -12.35 -18.77
C HIS A 56 3.27 -10.91 -18.64
N THR A 57 2.98 -10.24 -19.76
CA THR A 57 2.46 -8.86 -19.80
C THR A 57 1.18 -8.72 -18.98
N ALA A 58 0.23 -9.67 -19.12
CA ALA A 58 -1.01 -9.65 -18.35
C ALA A 58 -0.76 -9.86 -16.85
N ALA A 59 0.20 -10.70 -16.48
CA ALA A 59 0.59 -10.92 -15.09
C ALA A 59 1.25 -9.68 -14.46
N VAL A 60 2.13 -8.99 -15.18
CA VAL A 60 2.78 -7.75 -14.74
C VAL A 60 1.75 -6.64 -14.55
N LEU A 61 0.90 -6.42 -15.55
CA LEU A 61 -0.18 -5.43 -15.47
C LEU A 61 -1.22 -5.80 -14.40
N GLY A 62 -1.48 -7.10 -14.22
CA GLY A 62 -2.34 -7.62 -13.16
C GLY A 62 -1.81 -7.31 -11.78
N ALA A 63 -0.49 -7.38 -11.58
CA ALA A 63 0.17 -7.00 -10.34
C ALA A 63 0.10 -5.49 -10.08
N VAL A 64 0.33 -4.66 -11.11
CA VAL A 64 0.17 -3.18 -10.99
C VAL A 64 -1.28 -2.81 -10.69
N ARG A 65 -2.24 -3.44 -11.36
CA ARG A 65 -3.67 -3.21 -11.10
C ARG A 65 -4.07 -3.66 -9.70
N LEU A 66 -3.58 -4.81 -9.23
CA LEU A 66 -3.79 -5.28 -7.87
C LEU A 66 -3.25 -4.25 -6.84
N ALA A 67 -2.02 -3.78 -7.07
CA ALA A 67 -1.34 -2.85 -6.20
C ALA A 67 -2.08 -1.52 -6.12
N THR A 68 -2.51 -0.95 -7.26
CA THR A 68 -3.34 0.26 -7.27
C THR A 68 -4.68 0.06 -6.56
N ARG A 69 -5.35 -1.08 -6.79
CA ARG A 69 -6.62 -1.42 -6.13
C ARG A 69 -6.50 -1.58 -4.61
N ARG A 70 -5.37 -2.10 -4.13
CA ARG A 70 -5.07 -2.23 -2.69
C ARG A 70 -4.40 -0.99 -2.11
N SER A 71 -4.12 0.03 -2.91
CA SER A 71 -3.51 1.28 -2.46
C SER A 71 -4.57 2.35 -2.13
N ARG A 72 -4.10 3.57 -1.81
CA ARG A 72 -4.97 4.75 -1.65
C ARG A 72 -5.34 5.43 -2.98
N ARG A 73 -4.79 4.95 -4.10
CA ARG A 73 -4.88 5.59 -5.41
C ARG A 73 -6.08 5.06 -6.20
N PRO A 74 -6.53 5.81 -7.23
CA PRO A 74 -7.42 5.27 -8.24
C PRO A 74 -6.84 3.95 -8.79
N THR A 75 -7.71 2.98 -8.99
CA THR A 75 -7.33 1.73 -9.64
C THR A 75 -7.16 1.99 -11.12
N VAL A 76 -6.08 1.49 -11.71
CA VAL A 76 -5.89 1.52 -13.17
C VAL A 76 -7.04 0.75 -13.81
N ASP A 77 -7.81 1.43 -14.66
CA ASP A 77 -8.99 0.85 -15.29
C ASP A 77 -8.64 0.12 -16.60
N ARG A 78 -9.66 -0.50 -17.20
CA ARG A 78 -9.49 -1.29 -18.42
C ARG A 78 -9.16 -0.43 -19.63
N GLU A 79 -9.64 0.81 -19.65
CA GLU A 79 -9.48 1.74 -20.76
C GLU A 79 -8.05 2.29 -20.78
N GLU A 80 -7.53 2.63 -19.60
CA GLU A 80 -6.12 3.00 -19.40
C GLU A 80 -5.16 1.88 -19.83
N LEU A 81 -5.45 0.62 -19.46
CA LEU A 81 -4.65 -0.54 -19.85
C LEU A 81 -4.63 -0.74 -21.37
N ALA A 82 -5.81 -0.74 -22.01
CA ALA A 82 -5.93 -0.93 -23.46
C ALA A 82 -5.31 0.23 -24.27
N ALA A 83 -5.33 1.45 -23.73
CA ALA A 83 -4.71 2.60 -24.37
C ALA A 83 -3.17 2.57 -24.26
N ALA A 84 -2.65 2.10 -23.12
CA ALA A 84 -1.22 2.10 -22.85
C ALA A 84 -0.50 0.84 -23.38
N PHE A 85 -1.17 -0.31 -23.47
CA PHE A 85 -0.56 -1.59 -23.82
C PHE A 85 -1.40 -2.37 -24.83
N ASP A 86 -0.72 -3.12 -25.70
CA ASP A 86 -1.37 -4.07 -26.62
C ASP A 86 -1.66 -5.39 -25.89
N VAL A 87 -2.67 -5.36 -25.02
CA VAL A 87 -3.10 -6.49 -24.19
C VAL A 87 -4.62 -6.52 -24.08
N ASP A 88 -5.21 -7.71 -23.96
CA ASP A 88 -6.62 -7.84 -23.60
C ASP A 88 -6.82 -7.46 -22.12
N PRO A 89 -7.62 -6.43 -21.79
CA PRO A 89 -7.90 -6.06 -20.40
C PRO A 89 -8.57 -7.17 -19.58
N ASP A 90 -9.29 -8.10 -20.22
CA ASP A 90 -9.88 -9.23 -19.51
C ASP A 90 -8.82 -10.23 -19.02
N ASP A 91 -7.75 -10.44 -19.78
CA ASP A 91 -6.60 -11.26 -19.34
C ASP A 91 -5.86 -10.61 -18.17
N VAL A 92 -5.72 -9.28 -18.16
CA VAL A 92 -5.15 -8.54 -17.03
C VAL A 92 -5.98 -8.71 -15.76
N VAL A 93 -7.31 -8.61 -15.87
CA VAL A 93 -8.23 -8.79 -14.73
C VAL A 93 -8.25 -10.24 -14.24
N ALA A 94 -8.13 -11.20 -15.15
CA ALA A 94 -8.00 -12.62 -14.80
C ALA A 94 -6.68 -12.88 -14.05
N ALA A 95 -5.57 -12.33 -14.53
CA ALA A 95 -4.27 -12.42 -13.89
C ALA A 95 -4.26 -11.76 -12.50
N GLU A 96 -4.84 -10.56 -12.35
CA GLU A 96 -5.03 -9.90 -11.05
C GLU A 96 -5.82 -10.78 -10.08
N SER A 97 -6.89 -11.41 -10.57
CA SER A 97 -7.72 -12.30 -9.76
C SER A 97 -6.94 -13.52 -9.27
N GLU A 98 -6.08 -14.09 -10.12
CA GLU A 98 -5.20 -15.19 -9.75
C GLU A 98 -4.15 -14.76 -8.72
N LEU A 99 -3.49 -13.62 -8.90
CA LEU A 99 -2.57 -13.04 -7.90
C LEU A 99 -3.26 -12.84 -6.55
N SER A 100 -4.45 -12.23 -6.57
CA SER A 100 -5.25 -11.94 -5.38
C SER A 100 -5.59 -13.19 -4.56
N ARG A 101 -5.87 -14.32 -5.22
CA ARG A 101 -6.13 -15.61 -4.55
C ARG A 101 -4.94 -16.10 -3.72
N HIS A 102 -3.72 -15.86 -4.19
CA HIS A 102 -2.50 -16.32 -3.52
C HIS A 102 -1.97 -15.34 -2.47
N LEU A 103 -2.35 -14.07 -2.57
CA LEU A 103 -1.93 -12.99 -1.66
C LEU A 103 -2.91 -12.74 -0.51
N GLY A 104 -4.06 -13.42 -0.51
CA GLY A 104 -5.11 -13.25 0.49
C GLY A 104 -5.91 -11.96 0.28
N SER A 105 -7.07 -11.87 0.93
CA SER A 105 -7.95 -10.73 0.83
C SER A 105 -7.50 -9.58 1.75
N PRO A 106 -7.67 -8.32 1.33
CA PRO A 106 -7.67 -7.18 2.23
C PRO A 106 -8.68 -7.35 3.37
N ALA A 107 -8.49 -6.59 4.45
CA ALA A 107 -9.49 -6.47 5.50
C ALA A 107 -10.80 -5.89 4.93
N PRO A 108 -11.96 -6.19 5.55
CA PRO A 108 -13.22 -5.56 5.20
C PRO A 108 -13.13 -4.04 5.15
N GLU A 109 -13.90 -3.41 4.26
CA GLU A 109 -13.91 -1.95 4.12
C GLU A 109 -14.29 -1.25 5.43
N SER A 110 -15.18 -1.85 6.22
CA SER A 110 -15.56 -1.35 7.54
C SER A 110 -14.38 -1.27 8.51
N GLU A 111 -13.49 -2.26 8.49
CA GLU A 111 -12.28 -2.29 9.31
C GLU A 111 -11.26 -1.26 8.81
N THR A 112 -11.02 -1.21 7.50
CA THR A 112 -10.15 -0.20 6.88
C THR A 112 -10.64 1.23 7.21
N ALA A 113 -11.94 1.46 7.12
CA ALA A 113 -12.56 2.74 7.47
C ALA A 113 -12.44 3.03 8.97
N SER A 114 -12.57 2.01 9.83
CA SER A 114 -12.38 2.13 11.28
C SER A 114 -10.95 2.54 11.65
N VAL A 115 -9.94 1.89 11.08
CA VAL A 115 -8.52 2.26 11.27
C VAL A 115 -8.27 3.68 10.76
N ARG A 116 -8.77 4.03 9.56
CA ARG A 116 -8.62 5.39 9.00
C ARG A 116 -9.18 6.46 9.92
N ARG A 117 -10.38 6.25 10.48
CA ARG A 117 -10.99 7.20 11.43
C ARG A 117 -10.15 7.37 12.69
N ARG A 118 -9.64 6.26 13.26
CA ARG A 118 -8.72 6.29 14.41
C ARG A 118 -7.45 7.07 14.11
N LEU A 119 -6.86 6.86 12.93
CA LEU A 119 -5.65 7.56 12.49
C LEU A 119 -5.88 9.08 12.37
N ILE A 120 -7.02 9.51 11.84
CA ILE A 120 -7.39 10.93 11.78
C ILE A 120 -7.40 11.52 13.19
N VAL A 121 -8.10 10.90 14.14
CA VAL A 121 -8.16 11.39 15.53
C VAL A 121 -6.77 11.43 16.17
N ALA A 122 -5.95 10.39 15.99
CA ALA A 122 -4.59 10.35 16.54
C ALA A 122 -3.69 11.46 16.00
N ARG A 123 -3.81 11.78 14.69
CA ARG A 123 -3.05 12.88 14.06
C ARG A 123 -3.49 14.26 14.56
N GLU A 124 -4.80 14.47 14.75
CA GLU A 124 -5.31 15.73 15.32
C GLU A 124 -4.82 15.92 16.77
N LEU A 125 -4.79 14.84 17.56
CA LEU A 125 -4.25 14.86 18.92
C LEU A 125 -2.75 15.14 18.94
N LEU A 126 -1.98 14.50 18.06
CA LEU A 126 -0.54 14.76 17.91
C LEU A 126 -0.31 16.23 17.54
N ALA A 127 -1.06 16.75 16.57
CA ALA A 127 -0.92 18.14 16.14
C ALA A 127 -1.31 19.14 17.25
N ALA A 128 -2.29 18.81 18.10
CA ALA A 128 -2.65 19.61 19.27
C ALA A 128 -1.54 19.59 20.34
N ALA A 129 -0.96 18.41 20.60
CA ALA A 129 0.17 18.24 21.51
C ALA A 129 1.41 19.01 21.05
N GLU A 130 1.76 18.92 19.76
CA GLU A 130 2.88 19.67 19.15
C GLU A 130 2.68 21.20 19.22
N ARG A 131 1.44 21.69 19.24
CA ARG A 131 1.11 23.11 19.45
C ARG A 131 1.06 23.54 20.91
N GLY A 132 1.31 22.63 21.86
CA GLY A 132 1.20 22.90 23.31
C GLY A 132 -0.22 23.29 23.75
N THR A 133 -1.25 22.90 22.99
CA THR A 133 -2.64 23.27 23.28
C THR A 133 -3.29 22.17 24.12
N VAL A 134 -3.72 22.49 25.35
CA VAL A 134 -4.38 21.53 26.28
C VAL A 134 -5.84 21.27 25.90
N ALA A 135 -6.45 22.12 25.06
CA ALA A 135 -7.75 21.83 24.50
C ALA A 135 -7.60 20.76 23.42
N GLY A 136 -8.01 19.53 23.73
CA GLY A 136 -8.19 18.49 22.73
C GLY A 136 -9.03 18.99 21.55
N PRO A 137 -8.90 18.37 20.36
CA PRO A 137 -9.57 18.84 19.17
C PRO A 137 -11.08 18.96 19.42
N ASP A 138 -11.66 20.11 19.05
CA ASP A 138 -13.10 20.34 19.15
C ASP A 138 -13.79 19.43 18.12
N LEU A 139 -14.17 18.22 18.57
CA LEU A 139 -14.87 17.20 17.78
C LEU A 139 -16.36 17.03 18.19
N PRO A 140 -17.13 18.09 18.48
CA PRO A 140 -18.47 17.94 19.02
C PRO A 140 -19.41 17.29 17.98
N GLY A 141 -20.04 16.18 18.36
CA GLY A 141 -21.09 15.53 17.57
C GLY A 141 -20.64 14.76 16.33
N SER A 142 -19.33 14.58 16.10
CA SER A 142 -18.85 13.84 14.92
C SER A 142 -18.70 12.33 15.20
N TYR A 143 -18.96 11.50 14.17
CA TYR A 143 -18.69 10.06 14.20
C TYR A 143 -17.20 9.71 14.49
N LEU A 144 -16.30 10.70 14.45
CA LEU A 144 -14.88 10.55 14.79
C LEU A 144 -14.66 10.52 16.31
N ALA A 145 -15.52 11.16 17.11
CA ALA A 145 -15.44 11.06 18.57
C ALA A 145 -15.67 9.61 19.05
N ALA A 146 -16.55 8.87 18.37
CA ALA A 146 -16.78 7.46 18.61
C ALA A 146 -15.66 6.55 18.06
N ALA A 147 -14.78 7.06 17.19
CA ALA A 147 -13.75 6.23 16.56
C ALA A 147 -12.57 5.94 17.49
N ALA A 148 -12.24 6.86 18.41
CA ALA A 148 -11.13 6.68 19.36
C ALA A 148 -11.48 7.18 20.78
N PRO A 149 -12.52 6.59 21.42
CA PRO A 149 -13.01 7.08 22.71
C PRO A 149 -11.95 7.04 23.81
N PHE A 150 -11.07 6.03 23.80
CA PHE A 150 -9.98 5.94 24.78
C PHE A 150 -8.89 7.00 24.60
N LEU A 151 -8.59 7.41 23.36
CA LEU A 151 -7.62 8.49 23.11
C LEU A 151 -8.19 9.84 23.53
N LEU A 152 -9.48 10.06 23.23
CA LEU A 152 -10.17 11.29 23.61
C LEU A 152 -10.38 11.39 25.12
N ALA A 153 -10.70 10.29 25.80
CA ALA A 153 -10.75 10.25 27.26
C ALA A 153 -9.40 10.66 27.88
N ARG A 154 -8.27 10.16 27.36
CA ARG A 154 -6.92 10.59 27.82
C ARG A 154 -6.58 12.04 27.47
N ALA A 155 -7.16 12.59 26.41
CA ALA A 155 -6.95 13.97 26.00
C ALA A 155 -7.77 14.96 26.85
N VAL A 156 -8.95 14.54 27.31
CA VAL A 156 -9.87 15.35 28.13
C VAL A 156 -9.53 15.21 29.62
N ASP A 157 -9.17 14.01 30.08
CA ASP A 157 -8.70 13.74 31.44
C ASP A 157 -7.18 14.00 31.53
N GLY A 158 -6.78 15.28 31.49
CA GLY A 158 -5.60 15.73 32.25
C GLY A 158 -5.83 15.48 33.74
N PRO A 159 -4.80 15.23 34.57
CA PRO A 159 -4.88 14.35 35.73
C PRO A 159 -5.93 14.82 36.75
N VAL A 160 -7.05 14.11 36.82
CA VAL A 160 -7.93 14.13 38.00
C VAL A 160 -7.47 13.01 38.94
N CYS A 161 -6.29 13.20 39.53
CA CYS A 161 -5.92 12.60 40.80
C CYS A 161 -5.12 13.64 41.57
N LEU A 162 -5.83 14.52 42.27
CA LEU A 162 -5.31 15.15 43.48
C LEU A 162 -5.05 13.99 44.45
N ASP A 163 -3.80 13.57 44.61
CA ASP A 163 -3.20 13.17 45.90
C ASP A 163 -1.83 12.46 45.83
N ASP A 164 -1.13 12.35 44.68
CA ASP A 164 0.24 11.78 44.69
C ASP A 164 1.17 12.37 43.62
N ARG A 165 1.93 13.42 43.99
CA ARG A 165 3.35 13.61 43.60
C ARG A 165 3.95 14.88 44.20
N GLU A 166 4.50 14.76 45.41
CA GLU A 166 5.77 15.42 45.72
C GLU A 166 6.86 14.65 44.99
N GLY A 167 7.44 15.24 43.95
CA GLY A 167 8.53 14.64 43.19
C GLY A 167 8.93 15.55 42.04
N ASP A 168 10.13 16.12 42.16
CA ASP A 168 10.79 17.05 41.23
C ASP A 168 10.56 16.77 39.73
N GLY A 169 10.29 17.86 38.99
CA GLY A 169 10.84 18.06 37.64
C GLY A 169 10.06 17.47 36.46
N ASP A 170 9.21 18.31 35.86
CA ASP A 170 9.09 18.50 34.40
C ASP A 170 8.17 17.60 33.54
N THR A 171 7.18 16.90 34.09
CA THR A 171 6.07 16.36 33.24
C THR A 171 4.73 16.39 33.96
N ALA A 172 4.16 17.58 34.14
CA ALA A 172 2.79 17.75 34.62
C ALA A 172 1.81 17.82 33.42
N GLY A 173 1.15 16.70 33.11
CA GLY A 173 -0.25 16.70 32.64
C GLY A 173 -0.55 17.02 31.17
N GLY A 174 0.28 16.59 30.22
CA GLY A 174 -0.04 16.63 28.77
C GLY A 174 -0.06 15.24 28.13
N LEU A 175 -0.77 15.08 27.02
CA LEU A 175 -0.62 13.89 26.16
C LEU A 175 0.86 13.78 25.75
N ASP A 176 1.52 12.67 26.10
CA ASP A 176 2.90 12.43 25.71
C ASP A 176 3.02 12.38 24.17
N GLU A 177 3.69 13.37 23.60
CA GLU A 177 3.89 13.53 22.15
C GLU A 177 4.62 12.30 21.57
N ALA A 178 5.61 11.75 22.29
CA ALA A 178 6.35 10.58 21.82
C ALA A 178 5.45 9.35 21.73
N SER A 179 4.62 9.11 22.75
CA SER A 179 3.61 8.05 22.72
C SER A 179 2.56 8.23 21.62
N LEU A 180 2.13 9.48 21.34
CA LEU A 180 1.20 9.78 20.26
C LEU A 180 1.81 9.53 18.88
N ARG A 181 3.07 9.94 18.67
CA ARG A 181 3.81 9.68 17.43
C ARG A 181 3.94 8.17 17.17
N ALA A 182 4.36 7.41 18.17
CA ALA A 182 4.44 5.95 18.07
C ALA A 182 3.06 5.29 17.82
N HIS A 183 1.98 5.88 18.35
CA HIS A 183 0.64 5.39 18.08
C HIS A 183 0.16 5.67 16.66
N VAL A 184 0.47 6.86 16.12
CA VAL A 184 0.20 7.21 14.72
C VAL A 184 0.93 6.26 13.78
N GLU A 185 2.22 6.03 14.01
CA GLU A 185 3.03 5.08 13.23
C GLU A 185 2.42 3.67 13.23
N ARG A 186 1.99 3.18 14.40
CA ARG A 186 1.31 1.87 14.50
C ARG A 186 0.00 1.84 13.71
N LEU A 187 -0.81 2.90 13.79
CA LEU A 187 -2.07 2.97 13.03
C LEU A 187 -1.85 3.09 11.53
N GLU A 188 -0.74 3.69 11.09
CA GLU A 188 -0.34 3.73 9.68
C GLU A 188 0.01 2.33 9.19
N ALA A 189 0.81 1.58 9.96
CA ALA A 189 1.14 0.19 9.67
C ALA A 189 -0.11 -0.71 9.68
N ASP A 190 -0.99 -0.56 10.67
CA ASP A 190 -2.27 -1.29 10.74
C ASP A 190 -3.14 -1.01 9.50
N LEU A 191 -3.17 0.25 9.05
CA LEU A 191 -3.97 0.67 7.90
C LEU A 191 -3.39 0.14 6.59
N GLU A 192 -2.08 0.06 6.48
CA GLU A 192 -1.38 -0.55 5.35
C GLU A 192 -1.63 -2.06 5.31
N CYS A 193 -1.47 -2.75 6.45
CA CYS A 193 -1.78 -4.17 6.58
C CYS A 193 -3.25 -4.49 6.25
N ALA A 194 -4.19 -3.66 6.73
CA ALA A 194 -5.61 -3.79 6.42
C ALA A 194 -5.89 -3.68 4.91
N ARG A 195 -5.18 -2.79 4.20
CA ARG A 195 -5.37 -2.57 2.77
C ARG A 195 -4.73 -3.64 1.89
N LEU A 196 -3.51 -4.04 2.22
CA LEU A 196 -2.76 -5.02 1.43
C LEU A 196 -3.22 -6.46 1.74
N GLY A 197 -3.72 -6.70 2.94
CA GLY A 197 -3.85 -8.04 3.51
C GLY A 197 -2.52 -8.46 4.15
N THR A 198 -2.60 -9.29 5.19
CA THR A 198 -1.45 -9.65 6.04
C THR A 198 -0.26 -10.23 5.27
N LYS A 199 -0.53 -11.06 4.26
CA LYS A 199 0.52 -11.71 3.47
C LYS A 199 1.26 -10.74 2.57
N LEU A 200 0.54 -9.93 1.80
CA LEU A 200 1.17 -8.94 0.92
C LEU A 200 1.87 -7.85 1.73
N ALA A 201 1.32 -7.45 2.88
CA ALA A 201 1.98 -6.51 3.79
C ALA A 201 3.31 -7.07 4.35
N ALA A 202 3.37 -8.35 4.68
CA ALA A 202 4.60 -8.99 5.13
C ALA A 202 5.66 -9.03 4.01
N LEU A 203 5.27 -9.39 2.79
CA LEU A 203 6.18 -9.43 1.65
C LEU A 203 6.81 -8.06 1.35
N VAL A 204 6.02 -6.99 1.41
CA VAL A 204 6.50 -5.60 1.19
C VAL A 204 7.43 -5.14 2.32
N ALA A 205 7.26 -5.62 3.55
CA ALA A 205 8.12 -5.25 4.67
C ALA A 205 9.48 -5.99 4.67
N ASP A 206 9.59 -7.10 3.94
CA ASP A 206 10.79 -7.93 3.85
C ASP A 206 11.71 -7.57 2.65
N GLU A 207 11.29 -6.63 1.78
CA GLU A 207 12.06 -6.06 0.66
C GLU A 207 13.02 -4.94 1.10
#